data_AF-A0A8J5CH82-F1
#
_entry.id   AF-A0A8J5CH82-F1
#
_cell.length_a   1.000
_cell.length_b   1.000
_cell.length_c   1.000
_cell.angle_alpha   90.00
_cell.angle_beta   90.00
_cell.angle_gamma   90.00
#
_symmetry.space_group_name_H-M   'P 1'
#
loop_
_entity.id
_entity.type
_entity.pdbx_description
1 polymer ?
#
loop_
_entity_poly.entity_id
_entity_poly.type
_entity_poly.pdbx_seq_one_letter_code
_entity_poly.pdbx_strand_id
1 'polypeptide(L)'
;MWKSNNVDHTMTCKKGGFVCIRHDEVRDLTASMFREVCRDVSTEPTLLPLNGEHMQYMTANTANEARCGRKCSCFWSRGQRAFMDIRIFDPMAACYQRISLEAAHQKNERDKSGVMEIGFEMSTTAASHPLVFTTSGWMGPKAKCFY
;
A
#
# COMPACT_ATOMS: atom_id res chain seq x y z
N MET A 1 9.29 -22.77 10.92
CA MET A 1 10.68 -22.83 10.42
C MET A 1 11.19 -21.40 10.30
N TRP A 2 12.18 -21.01 11.12
CA TRP A 2 12.77 -19.67 11.05
C TRP A 2 13.71 -19.60 9.84
N LYS A 3 13.58 -18.57 9.01
CA LYS A 3 14.51 -18.36 7.89
C LYS A 3 15.83 -17.82 8.43
N SER A 4 16.94 -18.23 7.81
CA SER A 4 18.26 -17.68 8.13
C SER A 4 18.27 -16.17 7.89
N ASN A 5 18.83 -15.40 8.82
CA ASN A 5 18.88 -13.94 8.75
C ASN A 5 20.01 -13.49 7.81
N ASN A 6 19.76 -13.59 6.50
CA ASN A 6 20.68 -13.17 5.44
C ASN A 6 20.16 -11.92 4.72
N VAL A 7 20.94 -11.42 3.75
CA VAL A 7 20.59 -10.21 2.98
C VAL A 7 19.25 -10.39 2.28
N ASP A 8 19.05 -11.49 1.56
CA ASP A 8 17.79 -11.78 0.85
C ASP A 8 16.58 -11.80 1.79
N HIS A 9 16.75 -12.36 2.99
CA HIS A 9 15.71 -12.35 4.02
C HIS A 9 15.41 -10.93 4.46
N THR A 10 16.44 -10.11 4.74
CA THR A 10 16.29 -8.71 5.15
C THR A 10 15.54 -7.88 4.10
N MET A 11 15.75 -8.20 2.82
CA MET A 11 15.14 -7.52 1.67
C MET A 11 13.71 -8.00 1.35
N THR A 12 13.21 -9.05 2.00
CA THR A 12 11.87 -9.62 1.69
C THR A 12 11.01 -9.89 2.92
N CYS A 13 11.59 -9.84 4.12
CA CYS A 13 10.91 -10.17 5.36
C CYS A 13 9.77 -9.20 5.66
N LYS A 14 8.61 -9.75 6.02
CA LYS A 14 7.40 -9.00 6.42
C LYS A 14 7.24 -8.86 7.93
N LYS A 15 8.10 -9.52 8.73
CA LYS A 15 8.08 -9.49 10.20
C LYS A 15 9.06 -8.48 10.80
N GLY A 16 9.80 -7.76 9.96
CA GLY A 16 10.94 -6.92 10.34
C GLY A 16 12.08 -7.11 9.34
N GLY A 17 12.76 -6.02 8.98
CA GLY A 17 13.78 -6.01 7.93
C GLY A 17 13.78 -4.69 7.17
N PHE A 18 14.66 -4.58 6.18
CA PHE A 18 14.84 -3.34 5.42
C PHE A 18 13.56 -2.91 4.70
N VAL A 19 12.80 -3.85 4.13
CA VAL A 19 11.51 -3.54 3.48
C VAL A 19 10.51 -2.92 4.45
N CYS A 20 10.45 -3.38 5.69
CA CYS A 20 9.55 -2.82 6.71
C CYS A 20 10.00 -1.41 7.12
N ILE A 21 11.30 -1.22 7.39
CA ILE A 21 11.85 0.10 7.74
C ILE A 21 11.57 1.11 6.62
N ARG A 22 11.88 0.75 5.37
CA ARG A 22 11.63 1.60 4.21
C ARG A 22 10.15 1.87 3.99
N HIS A 23 9.30 0.88 4.25
CA HIS A 23 7.86 1.08 4.21
C HIS A 23 7.48 2.16 5.20
N ASP A 24 7.85 2.03 6.48
CA ASP A 24 7.47 2.94 7.55
C ASP A 24 8.03 4.35 7.34
N GLU A 25 9.27 4.48 6.86
CA GLU A 25 9.88 5.77 6.52
C GLU A 25 9.12 6.50 5.39
N VAL A 26 8.90 5.81 4.26
CA VAL A 26 8.13 6.39 3.15
C VAL A 26 6.72 6.67 3.62
N ARG A 27 6.16 5.81 4.48
CA ARG A 27 4.87 6.01 5.09
C ARG A 27 4.89 7.39 5.75
N ASP A 28 5.69 7.53 6.78
CA ASP A 28 5.57 8.65 7.71
C ASP A 28 5.94 9.97 7.04
N LEU A 29 6.84 9.94 6.05
CA LEU A 29 7.10 11.06 5.15
C LEU A 29 5.85 11.48 4.35
N THR A 30 5.16 10.55 3.68
CA THR A 30 3.93 10.86 2.94
C THR A 30 2.85 11.43 3.85
N ALA A 31 2.71 10.88 5.08
CA ALA A 31 1.78 11.45 6.07
C ALA A 31 2.13 12.89 6.44
N SER A 32 3.40 13.18 6.66
CA SER A 32 3.86 14.54 6.97
C SER A 32 3.49 15.49 5.85
N MET A 33 3.76 15.12 4.60
CA MET A 33 3.39 15.93 3.42
C MET A 33 1.88 16.16 3.34
N PHE A 34 1.06 15.13 3.60
CA PHE A 34 -0.39 15.31 3.60
C PHE A 34 -0.87 16.24 4.71
N ARG A 35 -0.27 16.23 5.91
CA ARG A 35 -0.70 17.11 7.01
C ARG A 35 -0.49 18.59 6.71
N GLU A 36 0.46 18.91 5.83
CA GLU A 36 0.67 20.29 5.37
C GLU A 36 -0.48 20.80 4.49
N VAL A 37 -1.14 19.91 3.74
CA VAL A 37 -2.13 20.28 2.71
C VAL A 37 -3.57 19.82 3.02
N CYS A 38 -3.74 18.82 3.89
CA CYS A 38 -5.00 18.20 4.25
C CYS A 38 -5.22 18.25 5.77
N ARG A 39 -6.43 18.61 6.19
CA ARG A 39 -6.78 18.69 7.64
C ARG A 39 -7.12 17.35 8.27
N ASP A 40 -7.65 16.41 7.51
CA ASP A 40 -8.06 15.08 7.98
C ASP A 40 -7.16 14.02 7.36
N VAL A 41 -6.07 13.71 8.06
CA VAL A 41 -5.06 12.72 7.66
C VAL A 41 -4.92 11.68 8.77
N SER A 42 -5.13 10.41 8.42
CA SER A 42 -4.99 9.28 9.34
C SER A 42 -4.02 8.25 8.75
N THR A 43 -3.10 7.79 9.60
CA THR A 43 -2.20 6.67 9.31
C THR A 43 -2.80 5.39 9.85
N GLU A 44 -2.99 4.40 8.99
CA GLU A 44 -3.58 3.09 9.34
C GLU A 44 -4.99 3.14 9.98
N PRO A 45 -5.97 3.85 9.38
CA PRO A 45 -7.33 3.85 9.91
C PRO A 45 -7.96 2.46 9.87
N THR A 46 -8.67 2.11 10.95
CA THR A 46 -9.52 0.93 11.01
C THR A 46 -10.63 1.03 9.96
N LEU A 47 -10.80 -0.03 9.19
CA LEU A 47 -11.91 -0.20 8.26
C LEU A 47 -13.16 -0.59 9.03
N LEU A 48 -14.32 -0.20 8.50
CA LEU A 48 -15.58 -0.59 9.11
C LEU A 48 -15.73 -2.12 8.99
N PRO A 49 -16.24 -2.79 10.04
CA PRO A 49 -16.51 -4.21 9.99
C PRO A 49 -17.62 -4.50 8.97
N LEU A 50 -17.56 -5.68 8.36
CA LEU A 50 -18.53 -6.10 7.36
C LEU A 50 -19.85 -6.47 8.04
N ASN A 51 -20.95 -5.83 7.63
CA ASN A 51 -22.29 -6.13 8.11
C ASN A 51 -23.07 -6.97 7.09
N GLY A 52 -22.58 -8.20 6.83
CA GLY A 52 -23.21 -9.13 5.89
C GLY A 52 -22.84 -8.92 4.41
N GLU A 53 -21.89 -8.03 4.14
CA GLU A 53 -21.35 -7.81 2.80
C GLU A 53 -20.43 -8.99 2.39
N HIS A 54 -20.60 -9.45 1.16
CA HIS A 54 -19.77 -10.50 0.58
C HIS A 54 -18.71 -9.91 -0.33
N MET A 55 -17.45 -10.06 0.07
CA MET A 55 -16.32 -9.66 -0.74
C MET A 55 -16.17 -10.59 -1.95
N GLN A 56 -16.07 -10.00 -3.14
CA GLN A 56 -16.00 -10.76 -4.39
C GLN A 56 -14.75 -11.63 -4.53
N TYR A 57 -13.66 -11.29 -3.83
CA TYR A 57 -12.38 -11.99 -3.94
C TYR A 57 -11.86 -12.47 -2.59
N MET A 58 -11.27 -13.67 -2.59
CA MET A 58 -10.71 -14.33 -1.40
C MET A 58 -9.51 -13.59 -0.77
N THR A 59 -8.91 -12.63 -1.47
CA THR A 59 -7.78 -11.83 -1.00
C THR A 59 -8.19 -10.62 -0.16
N ALA A 60 -9.49 -10.36 -0.05
CA ALA A 60 -10.04 -9.30 0.79
C ALA A 60 -9.71 -9.53 2.26
N ASN A 61 -9.29 -8.48 2.96
CA ASN A 61 -9.18 -8.54 4.40
C ASN A 61 -10.55 -8.33 5.04
N THR A 62 -11.20 -9.43 5.43
CA THR A 62 -12.53 -9.43 6.08
C THR A 62 -12.46 -9.43 7.61
N ALA A 63 -11.26 -9.24 8.19
CA ALA A 63 -11.12 -9.19 9.64
C ALA A 63 -11.79 -7.94 10.22
N ASN A 64 -12.41 -8.07 11.41
CA ASN A 64 -13.10 -6.97 12.11
C ASN A 64 -12.18 -5.80 12.51
N GLU A 65 -10.86 -5.96 12.41
CA GLU A 65 -9.85 -4.91 12.65
C GLU A 65 -8.98 -4.66 11.42
N ALA A 66 -9.52 -4.91 10.22
CA ALA A 66 -8.79 -4.62 8.99
C ALA A 66 -8.39 -3.13 8.97
N ARG A 67 -7.14 -2.84 8.58
CA ARG A 67 -6.64 -1.47 8.46
C ARG A 67 -6.28 -1.20 7.01
N CYS A 68 -6.63 -0.01 6.52
CA CYS A 68 -6.11 0.48 5.24
C CYS A 68 -4.83 1.29 5.49
N GLY A 69 -3.87 1.30 4.56
CA GLY A 69 -2.57 1.96 4.77
C GLY A 69 -2.66 3.43 5.22
N ARG A 70 -3.46 4.27 4.54
CA ARG A 70 -3.72 5.67 4.92
C ARG A 70 -5.04 6.18 4.40
N LYS A 71 -5.58 7.19 5.09
CA LYS A 71 -6.68 8.04 4.62
C LYS A 71 -6.26 9.50 4.68
N CYS A 72 -6.48 10.24 3.60
CA CYS A 72 -6.58 11.69 3.64
C CYS A 72 -7.91 12.14 3.01
N SER A 73 -8.57 13.12 3.62
CA SER A 73 -9.77 13.71 3.02
C SER A 73 -9.41 14.98 2.26
N CYS A 74 -10.15 15.25 1.18
CA CYS A 74 -10.07 16.44 0.34
C CYS A 74 -8.79 16.59 -0.49
N PHE A 75 -7.97 15.54 -0.65
CA PHE A 75 -6.73 15.63 -1.43
C PHE A 75 -6.97 15.81 -2.94
N TRP A 76 -7.77 14.93 -3.54
CA TRP A 76 -8.08 14.99 -4.98
C TRP A 76 -9.23 15.93 -5.31
N SER A 77 -10.23 16.00 -4.43
CA SER A 77 -11.41 16.85 -4.59
C SER A 77 -12.05 17.07 -3.23
N ARG A 78 -12.70 18.23 -3.03
CA ARG A 78 -13.37 18.56 -1.77
C ARG A 78 -14.40 17.47 -1.41
N GLY A 79 -14.33 16.98 -0.17
CA GLY A 79 -15.22 15.93 0.33
C GLY A 79 -14.88 14.51 -0.12
N GLN A 80 -13.93 14.34 -1.05
CA GLN A 80 -13.47 13.03 -1.48
C GLN A 80 -12.46 12.47 -0.48
N ARG A 81 -12.60 11.19 -0.11
CA ARG A 81 -11.58 10.49 0.66
C ARG A 81 -10.58 9.88 -0.31
N ALA A 82 -9.32 9.93 0.03
CA ALA A 82 -8.26 9.34 -0.76
C ALA A 82 -7.46 8.42 0.14
N PHE A 83 -7.20 7.22 -0.37
CA PHE A 83 -6.50 6.19 0.38
C PHE A 83 -5.22 5.84 -0.35
N MET A 84 -4.11 5.89 0.38
CA MET A 84 -2.79 5.65 -0.15
C MET A 84 -2.17 4.50 0.60
N ASP A 85 -1.79 3.47 -0.16
CA ASP A 85 -1.18 2.30 0.41
C ASP A 85 0.20 2.11 -0.20
N ILE A 86 1.21 2.05 0.65
CA ILE A 86 2.60 2.04 0.25
C ILE A 86 3.06 0.59 0.19
N ARG A 87 3.75 0.25 -0.89
CA ARG A 87 4.40 -1.06 -1.02
C ARG A 87 5.86 -0.87 -1.39
N ILE A 88 6.74 -1.41 -0.55
CA ILE A 88 8.15 -1.60 -0.88
C ILE A 88 8.36 -3.07 -1.28
N PHE A 89 9.01 -3.31 -2.41
CA PHE A 89 9.41 -4.65 -2.85
C PHE A 89 10.88 -4.70 -3.25
N ASP A 90 11.51 -5.87 -3.11
CA ASP A 90 12.85 -6.11 -3.63
C ASP A 90 12.79 -6.51 -5.11
N PRO A 91 13.34 -5.72 -6.04
CA PRO A 91 13.30 -6.04 -7.47
C PRO A 91 14.20 -7.23 -7.81
N MET A 92 15.13 -7.61 -6.93
CA MET A 92 16.02 -8.76 -7.13
C MET A 92 15.43 -10.07 -6.62
N ALA A 93 14.25 -10.04 -6.00
CA ALA A 93 13.61 -11.24 -5.48
C ALA A 93 13.32 -12.26 -6.61
N ALA A 94 13.42 -13.55 -6.28
CA ALA A 94 13.27 -14.64 -7.24
C ALA A 94 11.98 -14.59 -8.07
N CYS A 95 10.89 -14.05 -7.51
CA CYS A 95 9.60 -13.91 -8.20
C CYS A 95 9.57 -12.84 -9.30
N TYR A 96 10.60 -11.99 -9.38
CA TYR A 96 10.73 -10.93 -10.40
C TYR A 96 11.85 -11.20 -11.40
N GLN A 97 12.69 -12.22 -11.21
CA GLN A 97 13.84 -12.54 -12.07
C GLN A 97 13.50 -12.73 -13.56
N ARG A 98 12.26 -13.13 -13.88
CA ARG A 98 11.81 -13.42 -15.25
C ARG A 98 11.00 -12.29 -15.89
N ILE A 99 10.85 -11.14 -15.21
CA ILE A 99 10.07 -10.02 -15.73
C ILE A 99 10.89 -8.73 -15.64
N SER A 100 10.54 -7.75 -16.48
CA SER A 100 11.17 -6.42 -16.40
C SER A 100 10.79 -5.71 -15.10
N LEU A 101 11.60 -4.74 -14.69
CA LEU A 101 11.30 -3.88 -13.53
C LEU A 101 9.96 -3.17 -13.69
N GLU A 102 9.63 -2.71 -14.90
CA GLU A 102 8.35 -2.10 -15.21
C GLU A 102 7.18 -3.08 -15.00
N ALA A 103 7.31 -4.30 -15.52
CA ALA A 103 6.30 -5.34 -15.31
C ALA A 103 6.16 -5.71 -13.82
N ALA A 104 7.25 -5.67 -13.04
CA ALA A 104 7.23 -5.86 -11.60
C ALA A 104 6.48 -4.73 -10.88
N HIS A 105 6.69 -3.47 -11.26
CA HIS A 105 5.90 -2.34 -10.73
C HIS A 105 4.43 -2.48 -11.06
N GLN A 106 4.08 -2.73 -12.34
CA GLN A 106 2.68 -2.87 -12.75
C GLN A 106 2.00 -4.05 -12.04
N LYS A 107 2.70 -5.18 -11.87
CA LYS A 107 2.19 -6.33 -11.10
C LYS A 107 1.89 -5.93 -9.66
N ASN A 108 2.84 -5.27 -8.98
CA ASN A 108 2.65 -4.85 -7.60
C ASN A 108 1.54 -3.80 -7.44
N GLU A 109 1.41 -2.87 -8.38
CA GLU A 109 0.33 -1.88 -8.39
C GLU A 109 -1.03 -2.55 -8.61
N ARG A 110 -1.13 -3.52 -9.54
CA ARG A 110 -2.35 -4.30 -9.78
C ARG A 110 -2.75 -5.12 -8.56
N ASP A 111 -1.83 -5.89 -8.01
CA ASP A 111 -2.07 -6.71 -6.81
C ASP A 111 -2.57 -5.87 -5.64
N LYS A 112 -2.04 -4.64 -5.50
CA LYS A 112 -2.41 -3.75 -4.41
C LYS A 112 -3.71 -2.99 -4.69
N SER A 113 -3.96 -2.61 -5.95
CA SER A 113 -5.23 -1.97 -6.36
C SER A 113 -6.40 -2.92 -6.11
N GLY A 114 -6.28 -4.19 -6.53
CA GLY A 114 -7.33 -5.20 -6.34
C GLY A 114 -7.67 -5.42 -4.86
N VAL A 115 -6.67 -5.54 -3.97
CA VAL A 115 -6.93 -5.68 -2.52
C VAL A 115 -7.69 -4.49 -1.95
N MET A 116 -7.44 -3.28 -2.46
CA MET A 116 -8.08 -2.07 -1.95
C MET A 116 -9.49 -1.87 -2.47
N GLU A 117 -9.77 -2.12 -3.75
CA GLU A 117 -11.13 -2.05 -4.30
C GLU A 117 -12.11 -2.88 -3.48
N ILE A 118 -11.66 -4.05 -3.02
CA ILE A 118 -12.50 -4.95 -2.22
C ILE A 118 -12.76 -4.41 -0.82
N GLY A 119 -11.79 -3.76 -0.17
CA GLY A 119 -12.00 -3.15 1.15
C GLY A 119 -12.83 -1.86 1.13
N PHE A 120 -13.06 -1.27 -0.05
CA PHE A 120 -13.62 0.09 -0.21
C PHE A 120 -15.10 0.17 -0.58
N GLU A 121 -15.75 -0.95 -0.85
CA GLU A 121 -17.16 -0.99 -1.29
C GLU A 121 -18.15 -0.30 -0.31
N MET A 122 -17.73 0.03 0.91
CA MET A 122 -18.53 0.80 1.89
C MET A 122 -18.48 2.35 1.77
N SER A 123 -17.64 2.97 0.94
CA SER A 123 -17.70 4.44 0.73
C SER A 123 -17.50 4.84 -0.74
N THR A 124 -18.61 5.11 -1.42
CA THR A 124 -18.74 5.44 -2.86
C THR A 124 -18.00 6.69 -3.34
N THR A 125 -17.24 7.38 -2.48
CA THR A 125 -16.43 8.57 -2.82
C THR A 125 -14.94 8.42 -2.51
N ALA A 126 -14.44 7.20 -2.30
CA ALA A 126 -13.04 6.97 -1.99
C ALA A 126 -12.21 6.65 -3.24
N ALA A 127 -11.06 7.32 -3.43
CA ALA A 127 -10.11 6.99 -4.49
C ALA A 127 -8.85 6.32 -3.93
N SER A 128 -8.55 5.11 -4.42
CA SER A 128 -7.41 4.30 -3.98
C SER A 128 -6.19 4.47 -4.88
N HIS A 129 -5.04 4.76 -4.29
CA HIS A 129 -3.78 5.02 -5.00
C HIS A 129 -2.64 4.22 -4.36
N PRO A 130 -2.29 3.03 -4.89
CA PRO A 130 -1.12 2.31 -4.42
C PRO A 130 0.15 3.02 -4.87
N LEU A 131 1.01 3.35 -3.89
CA LEU A 131 2.32 3.94 -4.11
C LEU A 131 3.36 2.84 -3.98
N VAL A 132 3.88 2.35 -5.11
CA VAL A 132 4.80 1.22 -5.15
C VAL A 132 6.23 1.71 -5.38
N PHE A 133 7.15 1.24 -4.54
CA PHE A 133 8.58 1.53 -4.63
C PHE A 133 9.41 0.25 -4.56
N THR A 134 10.65 0.33 -5.03
CA THR A 134 11.65 -0.70 -4.76
C THR A 134 12.43 -0.41 -3.50
N THR A 135 13.09 -1.44 -2.95
CA THR A 135 14.13 -1.29 -1.91
C THR A 135 15.27 -0.36 -2.35
N SER A 136 15.58 -0.33 -3.64
CA SER A 136 16.57 0.57 -4.25
C SER A 136 16.04 1.99 -4.56
N GLY A 137 14.79 2.31 -4.23
CA GLY A 137 14.22 3.67 -4.35
C GLY A 137 13.53 4.00 -5.69
N TRP A 138 13.40 3.05 -6.61
CA TRP A 138 12.67 3.27 -7.86
C TRP A 138 11.17 3.37 -7.60
N MET A 139 10.51 4.31 -8.28
CA MET A 139 9.07 4.54 -8.16
C MET A 139 8.30 3.86 -9.30
N GLY A 140 7.17 3.24 -8.96
CA GLY A 140 6.19 2.78 -9.92
C GLY A 140 5.45 3.93 -10.61
N PRO A 141 4.75 3.68 -11.72
CA PRO A 141 4.01 4.71 -12.45
C PRO A 141 3.06 5.55 -11.58
N LYS A 142 2.28 4.92 -10.69
CA LYS A 142 1.35 5.67 -9.81
C LYS A 142 2.08 6.51 -8.78
N ALA A 143 3.21 6.02 -8.26
CA ALA A 143 4.04 6.79 -7.33
C ALA A 143 4.70 7.99 -8.02
N LYS A 144 5.18 7.83 -9.27
CA LYS A 144 5.73 8.94 -10.07
C LYS A 144 4.72 10.00 -10.45
N CYS A 145 3.44 9.65 -10.57
CA CYS A 145 2.38 10.61 -10.83
C CYS A 145 2.04 11.43 -9.56
N PHE A 146 2.32 10.86 -8.38
CA PHE A 146 1.96 11.45 -7.10
C PHE A 146 3.02 12.44 -6.56
N TYR A 147 4.31 12.11 -6.70
CA TYR A 147 5.44 12.95 -6.27
C TYR A 147 5.97 13.80 -7.42
#